data_AF-A0A957V9R9-F1
#
_entry.id   AF-A0A957V9R9-F1
#
_cell.length_a   1.000
_cell.length_b   1.000
_cell.length_c   1.000
_cell.angle_alpha   90.00
_cell.angle_beta   90.00
_cell.angle_gamma   90.00
#
_symmetry.space_group_name_H-M   'P 1'
#
loop_
_entity.id
_entity.type
_entity.pdbx_description
1 polymer ?
#
loop_
_entity_poly.entity_id
_entity_poly.type
_entity_poly.pdbx_seq_one_letter_code
_entity_poly.pdbx_strand_id
1 'polypeptide(L)' 'MMLETVDSRAAILAAAQRLFVERGYRGISMREIAEAVGMTKAALYYHFRDKEQLFVALLQN' A
#
# COMPACT_ATOMS: atom_id res chain seq x y z
N MET A 1 19.98 14.36 13.42
CA MET A 1 19.60 12.97 13.13
C MET A 1 18.72 13.01 11.90
N MET A 2 19.25 12.57 10.76
CA MET A 2 18.56 12.60 9.46
C MET A 2 17.41 11.60 9.55
N LEU A 3 16.17 12.10 9.58
CA LEU A 3 15.00 11.24 9.42
C LEU A 3 15.08 10.74 7.98
N GLU A 4 15.45 9.47 7.79
CA GLU A 4 15.18 8.81 6.53
C GLU A 4 13.69 8.97 6.27
N THR A 5 13.35 9.73 5.24
CA THR A 5 11.97 9.85 4.79
C THR A 5 11.58 8.45 4.35
N VAL A 6 10.86 7.72 5.20
CA VAL A 6 10.27 6.44 4.84
C VAL A 6 9.58 6.67 3.51
N ASP A 7 10.08 6.03 2.44
CA ASP A 7 9.48 6.21 1.11
C ASP A 7 8.04 5.72 1.21
N SER A 8 7.10 6.67 1.07
CA SER A 8 5.67 6.43 1.12
C SER A 8 5.28 5.25 0.24
N ARG A 9 5.91 5.08 -0.93
CA ARG A 9 5.63 3.97 -1.85
C ARG A 9 6.09 2.63 -1.28
N ALA A 10 7.30 2.56 -0.71
CA ALA A 10 7.82 1.34 -0.10
C ALA A 10 6.99 0.91 1.12
N ALA A 11 6.58 1.87 1.96
CA ALA A 11 5.70 1.60 3.09
C ALA A 11 4.33 1.06 2.66
N ILE A 12 3.74 1.63 1.60
CA ILE A 12 2.48 1.14 1.02
C ILE A 12 2.64 -0.30 0.53
N LEU A 13 3.71 -0.61 -0.22
CA LEU A 13 3.95 -1.96 -0.72
C LEU A 13 4.13 -2.96 0.44
N ALA A 14 4.94 -2.64 1.44
CA ALA A 14 5.16 -3.52 2.59
C ALA A 14 3.88 -3.79 3.40
N ALA A 15 3.01 -2.79 3.56
CA ALA A 15 1.72 -2.98 4.23
C ALA A 15 0.74 -3.79 3.37
N ALA A 16 0.64 -3.47 2.07
CA ALA A 16 -0.21 -4.19 1.15
C ALA A 16 0.18 -5.66 1.01
N GLN A 17 1.48 -5.97 0.95
CA GLN A 17 1.99 -7.35 0.89
C GLN A 17 1.50 -8.17 2.09
N ARG A 18 1.68 -7.65 3.31
CA ARG A 18 1.23 -8.32 4.54
C ARG A 18 -0.26 -8.60 4.50
N LEU A 19 -1.05 -7.56 4.19
CA LEU A 19 -2.50 -7.68 4.10
C LEU A 19 -2.91 -8.72 3.04
N PHE A 20 -2.32 -8.68 1.84
CA PHE A 20 -2.63 -9.63 0.76
C PHE A 20 -2.32 -11.08 1.11
N VAL A 21 -1.23 -11.33 1.85
CA VAL A 21 -0.90 -12.67 2.33
C VAL A 21 -1.93 -13.16 3.37
N GLU A 22 -2.34 -12.28 4.29
CA GLU A 22 -3.26 -12.65 5.37
C GLU A 22 -4.71 -12.85 4.92
N ARG A 23 -5.18 -12.03 3.98
CA ARG A 23 -6.62 -11.92 3.65
C ARG A 23 -6.94 -12.17 2.17
N GLY A 24 -5.92 -12.38 1.34
CA GLY A 24 -6.05 -12.58 -0.10
C GLY A 24 -6.47 -11.31 -0.86
N TYR A 25 -6.25 -11.27 -2.16
CA TYR A 25 -6.54 -10.09 -3.00
C TYR A 25 -7.97 -9.55 -2.86
N ARG A 26 -8.98 -10.43 -2.77
CA ARG A 26 -10.39 -10.02 -2.68
C ARG A 26 -10.79 -9.51 -1.30
N GLY A 27 -10.11 -9.93 -0.23
CA GLY A 27 -10.48 -9.63 1.15
C GLY A 27 -10.07 -8.26 1.66
N ILE A 28 -9.55 -7.38 0.78
CA ILE A 28 -8.91 -6.11 1.16
C ILE A 28 -9.30 -5.01 0.20
N SER A 29 -9.46 -3.82 0.75
CA SER A 29 -9.77 -2.59 0.03
C SER A 29 -8.61 -1.59 0.08
N MET A 30 -8.64 -0.62 -0.85
CA MET A 30 -7.73 0.54 -0.81
C MET A 30 -7.85 1.33 0.50
N ARG A 31 -9.04 1.34 1.13
CA ARG A 31 -9.24 2.05 2.39
C ARG A 31 -8.46 1.41 3.53
N GLU A 32 -8.56 0.08 3.67
CA GLU A 32 -7.84 -0.66 4.71
C GLU A 32 -6.32 -0.55 4.54
N ILE A 33 -5.83 -0.52 3.29
CA ILE A 33 -4.41 -0.29 3.02
C ILE A 33 -3.99 1.11 3.48
N ALA A 34 -4.79 2.14 3.17
CA ALA A 34 -4.50 3.52 3.59
C ALA A 34 -4.49 3.66 5.12
N GLU A 35 -5.46 3.03 5.80
CA GLU A 35 -5.53 2.96 7.26
C GLU A 35 -4.29 2.27 7.85
N ALA A 36 -3.84 1.16 7.25
CA ALA A 36 -2.68 0.40 7.72
C ALA A 36 -1.34 1.17 7.61
N VAL A 37 -1.24 2.16 6.71
CA VAL A 37 -0.06 3.02 6.57
C VAL A 37 -0.26 4.43 7.14
N GLY A 38 -1.39 4.70 7.81
CA GLY A 38 -1.69 6.02 8.38
C GLY A 38 -1.88 7.12 7.33
N MET A 39 -2.29 6.77 6.11
CA MET A 39 -2.52 7.72 5.01
C MET A 39 -4.01 7.98 4.78
N THR A 40 -4.31 9.14 4.21
CA THR A 40 -5.63 9.36 3.63
C THR A 40 -5.80 8.53 2.36
N LYS A 41 -7.04 8.22 2.01
CA LYS A 41 -7.36 7.53 0.74
C LYS A 41 -6.86 8.33 -0.48
N ALA A 42 -6.91 9.67 -0.43
CA ALA A 42 -6.39 10.53 -1.49
C ALA A 42 -4.86 10.43 -1.64
N ALA A 43 -4.13 10.41 -0.53
CA ALA A 43 -2.67 10.22 -0.55
C ALA A 43 -2.29 8.82 -1.09
N LEU A 44 -3.02 7.77 -0.73
CA LEU A 44 -2.79 6.44 -1.31
C LEU A 44 -3.03 6.44 -2.83
N TYR A 45 -4.11 7.07 -3.30
CA TYR A 45 -4.42 7.15 -4.73
C TYR A 45 -3.42 7.95 -5.55
N TYR A 46 -2.69 8.88 -4.94
CA TYR A 46 -1.57 9.57 -5.58
C TYR A 46 -0.46 8.58 -6.00
N HIS A 47 -0.21 7.55 -5.19
CA HIS A 47 0.78 6.51 -5.49
C HIS A 47 0.22 5.37 -6.35
N PHE A 48 -1.03 4.96 -6.09
CA PHE A 48 -1.66 3.82 -6.76
C PHE A 48 -3.11 4.13 -7.07
N ARG A 49 -3.44 4.25 -8.36
CA ARG A 49 -4.76 4.62 -8.86
C ARG A 49 -5.86 3.62 -8.49
N ASP A 50 -5.50 2.36 -8.25
CA ASP A 50 -6.41 1.28 -7.91
C ASP A 50 -5.65 0.12 -7.23
N LYS A 51 -6.41 -0.88 -6.74
CA LYS A 51 -5.86 -2.06 -6.05
C LYS A 51 -5.08 -2.99 -6.98
N GLU A 52 -5.43 -3.01 -8.27
CA GLU A 52 -4.79 -3.87 -9.26
C GLU A 52 -3.39 -3.36 -9.58
N GLN A 53 -3.22 -2.05 -9.81
CA GLN A 53 -1.93 -1.41 -10.03
C GLN A 53 -0.99 -1.62 -8.84
N LEU A 54 -1.52 -1.49 -7.62
CA LEU A 54 -0.77 -1.77 -6.40
C LEU A 54 -0.34 -3.24 -6.31
N PHE A 55 -1.24 -4.16 -6.65
CA PHE A 55 -0.96 -5.59 -6.64
C PHE A 55 0.07 -5.99 -7.72
N VAL A 56 -0.05 -5.45 -8.93
CA VAL A 56 0.94 -5.65 -10.00
C VAL A 56 2.32 -5.10 -9.58
N ALA A 57 2.36 -3.93 -8.95
CA ALA A 57 3.62 -3.36 -8.46
C ALA A 57 4.31 -4.23 -7.41
N LEU A 58 3.55 -4.98 -6.60
CA LEU A 58 4.12 -5.96 -5.67
C LEU A 58 4.75 -7.17 -6.36
N LEU A 59 4.18 -7.60 -7.49
CA LEU A 59 4.70 -8.75 -8.25
C LEU A 59 5.96 -8.42 -9.06
N GLN A 60 6.24 -7.14 -9.26
CA GLN A 60 7.40 -6.63 -10.01
C GLN A 60 8.58 -6.21 -9.13
N ASN A 61 8.46 -6.40 -7.81
CA ASN A 61 9.43 -5.96 -6.81
C ASN A 61 10.21 -7.13 -6.20
#